data_AF-A0A7C3QW22-F1
#
_entry.id   AF-A0A7C3QW22-F1
#
_cell.length_a   1.000
_cell.length_b   1.000
_cell.length_c   1.000
_cell.angle_alpha   90.00
_cell.angle_beta   90.00
_cell.angle_gamma   90.00
#
_symmetry.space_group_name_H-M   'P 1'
#
loop_
_entity.id
_entity.type
_entity.pdbx_description
1 polymer ?
#
loop_
_entity_poly.entity_id
_entity_poly.type
_entity_poly.pdbx_seq_one_letter_code
_entity_poly.pdbx_strand_id
1 'polypeptide(L)' 'MVEELLGMDVLDVSSGMRIGQIVSYYERPGQDLIGIDFRGEEILCPLVDPLVPIVDRIRREVFVQWSILEPSS' A
#
# COMPACT_ATOMS: atom_id res chain seq x y z
N MET A 1 -1.50 -4.38 -14.93
CA MET A 1 -1.75 -5.30 -13.79
C MET A 1 -1.57 -4.62 -12.44
N VAL A 2 -0.59 -3.74 -12.26
CA VAL A 2 -0.38 -2.98 -11.00
C VAL A 2 -1.23 -1.72 -10.91
N GLU A 3 -1.56 -1.08 -12.04
CA GLU A 3 -2.51 0.04 -12.11
C GLU A 3 -3.91 -0.31 -11.57
N GLU A 4 -4.28 -1.59 -11.59
CA GLU A 4 -5.53 -2.10 -11.01
C GLU A 4 -5.61 -1.92 -9.49
N LEU A 5 -4.46 -1.64 -8.85
CA LEU A 5 -4.39 -1.37 -7.41
C LEU A 5 -4.95 0.01 -7.04
N LEU A 6 -5.08 0.93 -8.00
CA LEU A 6 -5.62 2.26 -7.74
C LEU A 6 -7.03 2.19 -7.14
N GLY A 7 -7.23 2.92 -6.06
CA GLY A 7 -8.47 2.96 -5.30
C GLY A 7 -8.75 1.72 -4.45
N MET A 8 -7.80 0.77 -4.33
CA MET A 8 -7.92 -0.31 -3.34
C MET A 8 -7.67 0.22 -1.93
N ASP A 9 -8.41 -0.32 -0.96
CA ASP A 9 -8.23 0.01 0.45
C ASP A 9 -6.94 -0.62 0.97
N VAL A 10 -6.20 0.15 1.77
CA VAL A 10 -4.95 -0.30 2.38
C VAL A 10 -5.19 -0.58 3.85
N LEU A 11 -4.84 -1.79 4.28
CA LEU A 11 -4.99 -2.25 5.65
C LEU A 11 -3.62 -2.65 6.22
N ASP A 12 -3.39 -2.39 7.50
CA ASP A 12 -2.25 -2.98 8.19
C ASP A 12 -2.48 -4.49 8.35
N VAL A 13 -1.54 -5.30 7.88
CA VAL A 13 -1.58 -6.76 8.00
C VAL A 13 -1.58 -7.23 9.45
N SER A 14 -1.00 -6.45 10.37
CA SER A 14 -0.85 -6.85 11.77
C SER A 14 -2.12 -6.59 12.58
N SER A 15 -2.68 -5.39 12.46
CA SER A 15 -3.87 -4.97 13.23
C SER A 15 -5.19 -5.11 12.47
N GLY A 16 -5.16 -5.26 11.15
CA GLY A 16 -6.34 -5.15 10.28
C GLY A 16 -6.89 -3.72 10.18
N MET A 17 -6.20 -2.72 10.74
CA MET A 17 -6.65 -1.33 10.72
C MET A 17 -6.56 -0.77 9.30
N ARG A 18 -7.61 -0.08 8.85
CA ARG A 18 -7.58 0.68 7.60
C ARG A 18 -6.61 1.86 7.75
N ILE A 19 -5.59 1.87 6.89
CA ILE A 19 -4.60 2.94 6.81
C ILE A 19 -5.10 4.03 5.88
N GLY A 20 -5.57 3.66 4.69
CA GLY A 20 -5.84 4.61 3.64
C GLY A 20 -6.26 3.94 2.35
N GLN A 21 -5.95 4.58 1.23
CA GLN A 21 -6.27 4.07 -0.09
C GLN A 21 -5.10 4.29 -1.05
N ILE A 22 -4.94 3.39 -2.03
CA ILE A 22 -3.92 3.57 -3.06
C ILE A 22 -4.36 4.68 -4.02
N VAL A 23 -3.57 5.74 -4.10
CA VAL A 23 -3.87 6.93 -4.93
C VAL A 23 -2.94 7.09 -6.12
N SER A 24 -1.78 6.42 -6.11
CA SER A 24 -0.83 6.50 -7.21
C SER A 24 -0.02 5.20 -7.35
N TYR A 25 0.60 5.06 -8.52
CA TYR A 25 1.53 3.98 -8.84
C TYR A 25 2.71 4.57 -9.62
N TYR A 26 3.91 4.14 -9.27
CA TYR A 26 5.14 4.54 -9.94
C TYR A 26 5.91 3.30 -10.37
N GLU A 27 5.92 3.06 -11.67
CA GLU A 27 6.78 2.05 -12.29
C GLU A 27 8.22 2.57 -12.30
N ARG A 28 9.15 1.80 -11.73
CA ARG A 28 10.58 2.16 -11.73
C ARG A 28 11.44 0.96 -12.09
N PRO A 29 12.57 1.18 -12.79
CA PRO A 29 13.55 0.11 -12.99
C PRO A 29 14.00 -0.46 -11.64
N GLY A 30 13.73 -1.75 -11.42
CA GLY A 30 14.14 -2.50 -10.24
C GLY A 30 13.04 -2.72 -9.21
N GLN A 31 12.29 -1.68 -8.83
CA GLN A 31 11.27 -1.78 -7.80
C GLN A 31 10.15 -0.75 -7.95
N ASP A 32 8.94 -1.27 -8.14
CA ASP A 32 7.72 -0.48 -8.20
C ASP A 32 7.33 0.12 -6.85
N LEU A 33 6.68 1.27 -6.88
CA LEU A 33 6.13 1.94 -5.71
C LEU A 33 4.62 2.17 -5.89
N ILE A 34 3.89 2.11 -4.79
CA ILE A 34 2.50 2.56 -4.69
C ILE A 34 2.44 3.77 -3.73
N GLY A 35 1.63 4.77 -4.05
CA GLY A 35 1.33 5.86 -3.13
C GLY A 35 0.05 5.57 -2.37
N ILE A 36 0.13 5.68 -1.05
CA ILE A 36 -0.98 5.48 -0.11
C ILE A 36 -1.37 6.85 0.42
N ASP A 37 -2.61 7.28 0.23
CA ASP A 37 -3.13 8.44 0.94
C ASP A 37 -3.40 8.07 2.40
N PHE A 38 -2.55 8.58 3.28
CA PHE A 38 -2.68 8.48 4.71
C PHE A 38 -2.97 9.86 5.29
N ARG A 39 -4.25 10.13 5.59
CA ARG A 39 -4.72 11.37 6.21
C ARG A 39 -4.37 12.63 5.41
N GLY A 40 -4.39 12.56 4.08
CA GLY A 40 -4.09 13.67 3.18
C GLY A 40 -2.61 13.79 2.79
N GLU A 41 -1.75 12.92 3.33
CA GLU A 41 -0.33 12.84 2.98
C GLU A 41 -0.08 11.56 2.16
N GLU A 42 0.67 11.69 1.07
CA GLU A 42 1.05 10.56 0.23
C GLU A 42 2.27 9.84 0.80
N ILE A 43 2.10 8.58 1.18
CA ILE A 43 3.17 7.71 1.67
C ILE A 43 3.54 6.73 0.56
N LEU A 44 4.80 6.75 0.14
CA LEU A 44 5.32 5.81 -0.85
C LEU A 44 5.66 4.47 -0.18
N CYS A 45 4.98 3.42 -0.62
CA CYS A 45 5.24 2.05 -0.21
C CYS A 45 5.84 1.27 -1.38
N PRO A 46 7.03 0.69 -1.22
CA PRO A 46 7.56 -0.22 -2.20
C PRO A 46 6.73 -1.50 -2.33
N LEU A 47 6.43 -1.91 -3.56
CA LEU A 47 5.59 -3.06 -3.86
C LEU A 47 6.42 -4.36 -3.87
N VAL A 48 6.74 -4.85 -2.68
CA VAL A 48 7.51 -6.08 -2.47
C VAL A 48 6.90 -6.91 -1.35
N ASP A 49 7.03 -8.25 -1.42
CA ASP A 49 6.39 -9.18 -0.49
C ASP A 49 6.57 -8.85 1.01
N PRO A 50 7.74 -8.40 1.50
CA PRO A 50 7.90 -8.05 2.92
C PRO A 50 7.06 -6.85 3.37
N LEU A 51 6.72 -5.94 2.46
CA LEU A 51 5.94 -4.74 2.75
C LEU A 51 4.48 -4.89 2.33
N VAL A 52 4.20 -5.65 1.28
CA VAL A 52 2.87 -5.88 0.72
C VAL A 52 2.63 -7.39 0.59
N PRO A 53 2.44 -8.10 1.72
CA PRO A 53 2.36 -9.56 1.71
C PRO A 53 1.08 -10.10 1.05
N ILE A 54 0.01 -9.30 0.95
CA ILE A 54 -1.28 -9.76 0.45
C ILE A 54 -1.95 -8.68 -0.40
N VAL A 55 -2.42 -9.10 -1.59
CA VAL A 55 -3.28 -8.31 -2.48
C VAL A 55 -4.55 -9.11 -2.75
N ASP A 56 -5.65 -8.75 -2.08
CA ASP A 56 -6.96 -9.36 -2.31
C ASP A 56 -7.73 -8.57 -3.37
N ARG A 57 -7.68 -9.06 -4.61
CA ARG A 57 -8.36 -8.45 -5.75
C ARG A 57 -9.88 -8.61 -5.72
N ILE A 58 -10.41 -9.61 -5.01
CA ILE A 58 -11.85 -9.84 -4.91
C ILE A 58 -12.45 -8.79 -3.98
N ARG A 59 -11.79 -8.54 -2.84
CA ARG A 59 -12.22 -7.55 -1.84
C ARG A 59 -11.76 -6.13 -2.14
N ARG A 60 -10.84 -5.95 -3.09
CA ARG A 60 -10.17 -4.68 -3.38
C ARG A 60 -9.38 -4.15 -2.19
N GLU A 61 -8.67 -5.04 -1.51
CA GLU A 61 -7.87 -4.77 -0.32
C GLU A 61 -6.40 -5.10 -0.54
N VAL A 62 -5.51 -4.22 -0.07
CA VAL A 62 -4.06 -4.43 -0.04
C VAL A 62 -3.61 -4.40 1.40
N PHE A 63 -2.96 -5.47 1.86
CA PHE A 63 -2.43 -5.54 3.21
C PHE A 63 -0.96 -5.19 3.20
N VAL A 64 -0.58 -4.25 4.08
CA VAL A 64 0.78 -3.75 4.19
C VAL A 64 1.35 -3.96 5.59
N GLN A 65 2.67 -4.12 5.69
CA GLN A 65 3.36 -4.12 6.98
C GLN A 65 3.55 -2.68 7.46
N TRP A 66 2.48 -2.08 7.99
CA TRP A 66 2.44 -0.65 8.28
C TRP A 66 3.47 -0.19 9.31
N SER A 67 3.77 -1.02 10.31
CA SER A 67 4.79 -0.73 11.32
C SER A 67 6.21 -0.52 10.76
N ILE A 68 6.46 -0.88 9.50
CA ILE A 68 7.73 -0.62 8.81
C ILE A 68 7.65 0.67 7.98
N LEU A 69 6.44 1.03 7.52
CA LEU A 69 6.18 2.18 6.66
C LEU A 69 5.87 3.45 7.45
N GLU A 70 5.42 3.34 8.70
CA GLU A 70 5.04 4.48 9.52
C GLU A 70 6.22 5.45 9.65
N PRO A 71 6.09 6.72 9.22
CA PRO A 71 7.08 7.72 9.54
C PRO A 71 7.08 7.87 11.06
N SER A 72 8.24 7.64 11.69
CA SER A 72 8.42 7.82 13.13
C SER A 72 7.85 9.17 13.55
N SER A 73 6.75 9.15 14.30
CA SER A 73 6.20 10.35 14.95
C SER A 73 7.15 10.86 16.03
#